data_AF-A0A6J1CRV6-F1
#
_entry.id   AF-A0A6J1CRV6-F1
#
_cell.length_a   1.000
_cell.length_b   1.000
_cell.length_c   1.000
_cell.angle_alpha   90.00
_cell.angle_beta   90.00
_cell.angle_gamma   90.00
#
_symmetry.space_group_name_H-M   'P 1'
#
loop_
_entity.id
_entity.type
_entity.pdbx_description
1 polymer ?
#
loop_
_entity_poly.entity_id
_entity_poly.type
_entity_poly.pdbx_seq_one_letter_code
_entity_poly.pdbx_strand_id
1 'polypeptide(L)'
;MPKNGKKIFGICSRILSPLVSPYSNSSSSSSDQVVVVPRRRFSESMIDQSLESAAEMIGKWSTESLAYAEVTSMFHESNEEALRFIQCVNDLQKVMYLLASQTKLVFCHSLMQIAMKRLQVEFYRILSVKRELFEAESSITAGDYDPNSVKIISSGAVADLRTIAECMISCGYTKECVEIYSTLRKSVVDEGIYRLGVVKLSSQIRKMDVEAVDFRVKKWLEAVSIAISTLFNAERVVCDHVFGTSESVRESCFTRTCEDSAMILFAFPQVIVKSKKSPKNLFYMLDMFTAIFENWPRIESIFSIESTEVVRSQAIASLDILAESISTMLLDYKSFIPNESSKSPSTDGGIDALALESMDYLTLLAEYREILRIIFDRWPPPGNSSFPGDSSSDTPNSDDSPVSTISSHIARLIFILLCKIDCKARQYEDISLSYLFLANNVRFIIWKVHSSELHHLLREEWIAKHKAKVNQYIENYRRLAWGKVISSLPENPTAALSTAEVAEVYENFNSSFKEAYRKQRSGTVPDPELRVEIFAIARTWLPAYREFYQAHRVPVGQEVITRLTPEDVENYLSYLFFPREESNSLPNQQNPFR
;
A
#
# COMPACT_ATOMS: atom_id res chain seq x y z
N MET A 1 0.08 -19.42 6.03
CA MET A 1 -0.22 -18.15 5.33
C MET A 1 1.08 -17.36 5.30
N PRO A 2 1.67 -17.06 4.14
CA PRO A 2 3.11 -16.88 4.08
C PRO A 2 3.52 -15.53 4.64
N LYS A 3 4.27 -15.61 5.75
CA LYS A 3 5.13 -14.58 6.30
C LYS A 3 6.37 -14.50 5.41
N ASN A 4 6.68 -13.35 4.83
CA ASN A 4 8.01 -13.05 4.28
C ASN A 4 8.23 -11.53 4.27
N GLY A 5 8.49 -10.95 5.45
CA GLY A 5 9.04 -9.61 5.58
C GLY A 5 10.56 -9.68 5.59
N LYS A 6 11.20 -9.48 4.43
CA LYS A 6 12.64 -9.20 4.36
C LYS A 6 12.83 -7.68 4.34
N LYS A 7 13.45 -7.18 5.41
CA LYS A 7 13.90 -5.80 5.59
C LYS A 7 14.90 -5.43 4.48
N ILE A 8 14.62 -4.37 3.73
CA ILE A 8 15.61 -3.60 2.99
C ILE A 8 15.50 -2.17 3.53
N PHE A 9 16.34 -1.85 4.53
CA PHE A 9 16.57 -0.47 4.97
C PHE A 9 17.98 -0.10 4.57
N GLY A 10 18.12 0.88 3.69
CA GLY A 10 19.40 1.45 3.34
C GLY A 10 19.28 2.35 2.11
N ILE A 11 19.56 3.64 2.32
CA ILE A 11 19.70 4.72 1.32
C ILE A 11 18.39 5.45 0.99
N CYS A 12 17.98 6.34 1.90
CA CYS A 12 17.23 7.55 1.56
C CYS A 12 17.72 8.69 2.46
N SER A 13 18.87 9.25 2.12
CA SER A 13 19.20 10.62 2.53
C SER A 13 19.87 11.32 1.34
N ARG A 14 19.33 12.51 1.02
CA ARG A 14 19.59 13.36 -0.17
C ARG A 14 18.71 13.09 -1.37
N ILE A 15 17.43 13.46 -1.25
CA ILE A 15 16.60 13.81 -2.41
C ILE A 15 16.05 15.23 -2.14
N LEU A 16 16.58 16.15 -2.95
CA LEU A 16 16.02 17.43 -3.39
C LEU A 16 15.91 18.60 -2.38
N SER A 17 16.92 19.48 -2.45
CA SER A 17 16.76 20.93 -2.23
C SER A 17 16.53 21.62 -3.59
N PRO A 18 15.89 22.81 -3.63
CA PRO A 18 15.45 23.44 -4.86
C PRO A 18 16.61 24.08 -5.63
N LEU A 19 16.82 23.65 -6.88
CA LEU A 19 17.79 24.23 -7.80
C LEU A 19 17.26 25.56 -8.35
N VAL A 20 17.74 26.65 -7.77
CA VAL A 20 17.78 27.97 -8.42
C VAL A 20 19.03 28.02 -9.28
N SER A 21 18.85 28.08 -10.60
CA SER A 21 19.91 28.28 -11.58
C SER A 21 20.54 29.67 -11.47
N PRO A 22 21.87 29.78 -11.54
CA PRO A 22 22.53 30.97 -12.06
C PRO A 22 23.24 30.64 -13.37
N TYR A 23 22.80 31.23 -14.48
CA TYR A 23 23.64 31.33 -15.68
C TYR A 23 23.81 32.78 -16.09
N SER A 24 25.03 33.27 -15.84
CA SER A 24 25.61 34.49 -16.36
C SER A 24 26.39 34.19 -17.65
N ASN A 25 26.16 35.06 -18.63
CA ASN A 25 26.91 35.37 -19.86
C ASN A 25 28.30 34.76 -20.09
N SER A 26 28.59 34.38 -21.34
CA SER A 26 29.49 35.16 -22.22
C SER A 26 29.69 34.52 -23.59
N SER A 27 29.67 35.38 -24.61
CA SER A 27 30.09 35.14 -25.98
C SER A 27 31.62 35.07 -26.09
N SER A 28 32.15 34.16 -26.91
CA SER A 28 33.40 34.41 -27.65
C SER A 28 33.47 33.60 -28.95
N SER A 29 33.80 34.31 -30.02
CA SER A 29 34.11 33.82 -31.36
C SER A 29 35.52 33.24 -31.41
N SER A 30 35.69 32.07 -32.04
CA SER A 30 36.98 31.66 -32.60
C SER A 30 36.77 30.94 -33.92
N SER A 31 37.47 31.45 -34.94
CA SER A 31 37.56 30.87 -36.27
C SER A 31 38.63 29.79 -36.26
N ASP A 32 38.26 28.55 -36.58
CA ASP A 32 39.22 27.49 -36.85
C ASP A 32 39.15 27.04 -38.31
N GLN A 33 40.32 27.11 -38.95
CA GLN A 33 40.56 26.71 -40.33
C GLN A 33 40.47 25.19 -40.46
N VAL A 34 39.56 24.73 -41.31
CA VAL A 34 39.49 23.32 -41.70
C VAL A 34 40.50 23.06 -42.82
N VAL A 35 41.53 22.28 -42.48
CA VAL A 35 42.47 21.68 -43.43
C VAL A 35 41.69 20.72 -44.35
N VAL A 36 41.70 21.00 -45.65
CA VAL A 36 41.07 20.18 -46.69
C VAL A 36 41.90 18.92 -46.93
N VAL A 37 41.36 17.77 -46.54
CA VAL A 37 41.88 16.44 -46.91
C VAL A 37 41.46 16.13 -48.36
N PRO A 38 42.32 15.55 -49.23
CA PRO A 38 41.97 15.33 -50.64
C PRO A 38 40.89 14.25 -50.79
N ARG A 39 39.77 14.60 -51.46
CA ARG A 39 38.72 13.67 -51.90
C ARG A 39 39.31 12.63 -52.87
N ARG A 40 39.26 11.34 -52.52
CA ARG A 40 39.43 10.24 -53.49
C ARG A 40 38.29 10.33 -54.51
N ARG A 41 38.62 10.62 -55.77
CA ARG A 41 37.69 10.53 -56.91
C ARG A 41 37.50 9.04 -57.25
N PHE A 42 36.28 8.53 -57.09
CA PHE A 42 35.89 7.27 -57.75
C PHE A 42 35.90 7.48 -59.27
N SER A 43 36.36 6.50 -60.05
CA SER A 43 36.24 6.56 -61.51
C SER A 43 34.77 6.33 -61.92
N GLU A 44 34.36 6.92 -63.04
CA GLU A 44 32.99 6.78 -63.56
C GLU A 44 32.64 5.29 -63.84
N SER A 45 33.64 4.48 -64.23
CA SER A 45 33.45 3.03 -64.40
C SER A 45 33.17 2.28 -63.10
N MET A 46 33.74 2.71 -61.97
CA MET A 46 33.48 2.11 -60.66
C MET A 46 32.06 2.42 -60.18
N ILE A 47 31.56 3.62 -60.50
CA ILE A 47 30.19 4.04 -60.21
C ILE A 47 29.20 3.18 -61.01
N ASP A 48 29.46 2.99 -62.31
CA ASP A 48 28.59 2.19 -63.17
C ASP A 48 28.59 0.70 -62.81
N GLN A 49 29.74 0.13 -62.43
CA GLN A 49 29.83 -1.25 -61.95
C GLN A 49 29.09 -1.45 -60.61
N SER A 50 29.18 -0.47 -59.70
CA SER A 50 28.44 -0.49 -58.43
C SER A 50 26.93 -0.42 -58.66
N LEU A 51 26.50 0.35 -59.66
CA LEU A 51 25.09 0.49 -60.04
C LEU A 51 24.51 -0.79 -60.64
N GLU A 52 25.26 -1.46 -61.51
CA GLU A 52 24.84 -2.72 -62.11
C GLU A 52 24.73 -3.84 -61.06
N SER A 53 25.73 -3.94 -60.18
CA SER A 53 25.68 -4.88 -59.05
C SER A 53 24.51 -4.59 -58.10
N ALA A 54 24.19 -3.31 -57.87
CA ALA A 54 23.04 -2.93 -57.04
C ALA A 54 21.70 -3.24 -57.70
N ALA A 55 21.59 -3.01 -59.01
CA ALA A 55 20.38 -3.35 -59.77
C ALA A 55 20.10 -4.86 -59.76
N GLU A 56 21.14 -5.69 -59.91
CA GLU A 56 21.02 -7.14 -59.86
C GLU A 56 20.59 -7.61 -58.46
N MET A 57 21.26 -7.11 -57.42
CA MET A 57 20.98 -7.55 -56.05
C MET A 57 19.62 -7.07 -55.53
N ILE A 58 19.27 -5.81 -55.78
CA ILE A 58 17.98 -5.25 -55.37
C ILE A 58 16.85 -5.85 -56.20
N GLY A 59 17.07 -6.07 -57.50
CA GLY A 59 16.11 -6.71 -58.40
C GLY A 59 15.74 -8.12 -57.95
N LYS A 60 16.75 -8.92 -57.54
CA LYS A 60 16.56 -10.28 -57.01
C LYS A 60 15.57 -10.34 -55.83
N TRP A 61 15.58 -9.32 -54.97
CA TRP A 61 14.78 -9.25 -53.75
C TRP A 61 13.60 -8.27 -53.82
N SER A 62 13.26 -7.80 -55.03
CA SER A 62 12.18 -6.85 -55.24
C SER A 62 10.81 -7.43 -54.86
N THR A 63 9.98 -6.63 -54.19
CA THR A 63 8.62 -7.01 -53.77
C THR A 63 7.63 -7.14 -54.91
N GLU A 64 7.97 -6.66 -56.12
CA GLU A 64 7.15 -6.76 -57.32
C GLU A 64 7.23 -8.16 -57.96
N SER A 65 8.28 -8.94 -57.64
CA SER A 65 8.42 -10.35 -58.00
C SER A 65 7.78 -11.21 -56.91
N LEU A 66 6.44 -11.25 -56.89
CA LEU A 66 5.62 -11.84 -55.82
C LEU A 66 5.91 -13.33 -55.51
N ALA A 67 6.48 -14.10 -56.44
CA ALA A 67 6.62 -15.55 -56.28
C ALA A 67 7.73 -16.01 -55.31
N TYR A 68 8.77 -15.21 -55.07
CA TYR A 68 9.92 -15.58 -54.21
C TYR A 68 10.00 -14.75 -52.92
N ALA A 69 9.56 -13.48 -52.99
CA ALA A 69 9.68 -12.51 -51.89
C ALA A 69 8.61 -12.66 -50.79
N GLU A 70 7.43 -13.23 -51.09
CA GLU A 70 6.39 -13.54 -50.09
C GLU A 70 6.76 -14.73 -49.19
N VAL A 71 7.61 -15.64 -49.68
CA VAL A 71 7.86 -16.94 -49.02
C VAL A 71 9.10 -16.90 -48.13
N THR A 72 10.20 -16.28 -48.57
CA THR A 72 11.51 -16.46 -47.90
C THR A 72 11.98 -15.19 -47.16
N SER A 73 12.34 -15.34 -45.88
CA SER A 73 12.98 -14.27 -45.09
C SER A 73 14.44 -14.19 -45.48
N MET A 74 14.92 -12.97 -45.76
CA MET A 74 16.32 -12.74 -46.13
C MET A 74 17.27 -13.12 -44.98
N PHE A 75 16.80 -12.96 -43.74
CA PHE A 75 17.60 -13.21 -42.53
C PHE A 75 17.40 -14.63 -41.94
N HIS A 76 16.56 -15.49 -42.53
CA HIS A 76 16.28 -16.83 -42.00
C HIS A 76 17.20 -17.93 -42.54
N GLU A 77 17.78 -17.77 -43.74
CA GLU A 77 18.59 -18.83 -44.40
C GLU A 77 20.08 -18.48 -44.57
N SER A 78 20.46 -17.19 -44.63
CA SER A 78 21.85 -16.75 -44.79
C SER A 78 22.04 -15.31 -44.30
N ASN A 79 22.65 -15.13 -43.12
CA ASN A 79 23.00 -13.80 -42.60
C ASN A 79 23.95 -13.06 -43.57
N GLU A 80 24.81 -13.80 -44.28
CA GLU A 80 25.76 -13.22 -45.25
C GLU A 80 25.09 -12.56 -46.46
N GLU A 81 24.01 -13.14 -46.99
CA GLU A 81 23.31 -12.55 -48.13
C GLU A 81 22.52 -11.29 -47.72
N ALA A 82 21.94 -11.31 -46.52
CA ALA A 82 21.28 -10.16 -45.92
C ALA A 82 22.25 -8.99 -45.67
N LEU A 83 23.44 -9.30 -45.12
CA LEU A 83 24.50 -8.31 -44.92
C LEU A 83 25.02 -7.76 -46.25
N ARG A 84 25.16 -8.60 -47.29
CA ARG A 84 25.53 -8.15 -48.65
C ARG A 84 24.48 -7.21 -49.23
N PHE A 85 23.19 -7.51 -49.04
CA PHE A 85 22.11 -6.63 -49.45
C PHE A 85 22.20 -5.26 -48.74
N ILE A 86 22.35 -5.25 -47.42
CA ILE A 86 22.50 -4.00 -46.64
C ILE A 86 23.73 -3.20 -47.08
N GLN A 87 24.86 -3.87 -47.29
CA GLN A 87 26.08 -3.23 -47.78
C GLN A 87 25.88 -2.60 -49.15
N CYS A 88 25.21 -3.32 -50.05
CA CYS A 88 24.86 -2.83 -51.39
C CYS A 88 23.98 -1.57 -51.34
N VAL A 89 23.01 -1.53 -50.43
CA VAL A 89 22.14 -0.35 -50.22
C VAL A 89 22.94 0.84 -49.70
N ASN A 90 23.83 0.61 -48.72
CA ASN A 90 24.71 1.65 -48.19
C ASN A 90 25.68 2.19 -49.25
N ASP A 91 26.21 1.32 -50.12
CA ASP A 91 27.09 1.73 -51.21
C ASP A 91 26.33 2.48 -52.30
N LEU A 92 25.10 2.07 -52.63
CA LEU A 92 24.20 2.82 -53.51
C LEU A 92 23.95 4.23 -52.96
N GLN A 93 23.72 4.37 -51.65
CA GLN A 93 23.56 5.68 -51.02
C GLN A 93 24.82 6.56 -51.18
N LYS A 94 26.02 6.01 -50.95
CA LYS A 94 27.29 6.74 -51.16
C LYS A 94 27.44 7.19 -52.62
N VAL A 95 27.11 6.32 -53.57
CA VAL A 95 27.14 6.63 -55.01
C VAL A 95 26.17 7.76 -55.36
N MET A 96 24.96 7.77 -54.78
CA MET A 96 23.98 8.85 -54.99
C MET A 96 24.53 10.23 -54.60
N TYR A 97 25.34 10.34 -53.54
CA TYR A 97 25.98 11.61 -53.16
C TYR A 97 27.11 12.05 -54.11
N LEU A 98 27.68 11.13 -54.89
CA LEU A 98 28.80 11.39 -55.80
C LEU A 98 28.35 11.67 -57.23
N LEU A 99 27.09 11.36 -57.57
CA LEU A 99 26.55 11.50 -58.91
C LEU A 99 26.17 12.94 -59.24
N ALA A 100 26.65 13.44 -60.39
CA ALA A 100 26.26 14.72 -60.96
C ALA A 100 25.17 14.60 -62.05
N SER A 101 24.91 13.39 -62.56
CA SER A 101 23.97 13.14 -63.68
C SER A 101 22.54 12.93 -63.18
N GLN A 102 21.58 13.68 -63.75
CA GLN A 102 20.17 13.60 -63.39
C GLN A 102 19.52 12.24 -63.72
N THR A 103 19.89 11.60 -64.85
CA THR A 103 19.29 10.33 -65.27
C THR A 103 19.74 9.15 -64.40
N LYS A 104 21.05 9.06 -64.11
CA LYS A 104 21.60 8.07 -63.19
C LYS A 104 21.02 8.24 -61.78
N LEU A 105 20.80 9.48 -61.35
CA LEU A 105 20.21 9.77 -60.03
C LEU A 105 18.75 9.32 -59.91
N VAL A 106 17.92 9.50 -60.95
CA VAL A 106 16.54 8.98 -60.98
C VAL A 106 16.54 7.44 -60.88
N PHE A 107 17.43 6.77 -61.60
CA PHE A 107 17.56 5.31 -61.53
C PHE A 107 17.99 4.83 -60.14
N CYS A 108 19.00 5.46 -59.53
CA CYS A 108 19.42 5.16 -58.17
C CYS A 108 18.28 5.34 -57.16
N HIS A 109 17.50 6.41 -57.32
CA HIS A 109 16.38 6.70 -56.43
C HIS A 109 15.29 5.62 -56.54
N SER A 110 15.00 5.13 -57.75
CA SER A 110 14.10 3.98 -57.95
C SER A 110 14.61 2.72 -57.25
N LEU A 111 15.90 2.37 -57.44
CA LEU A 111 16.51 1.22 -56.76
C LEU A 111 16.48 1.36 -55.23
N MET A 112 16.75 2.57 -54.71
CA MET A 112 16.68 2.85 -53.28
C MET A 112 15.25 2.64 -52.74
N GLN A 113 14.22 3.10 -53.45
CA GLN A 113 12.83 2.89 -53.05
C GLN A 113 12.46 1.40 -53.01
N ILE A 114 12.89 0.61 -54.00
CA ILE A 114 12.66 -0.85 -54.03
C ILE A 114 13.36 -1.52 -52.85
N ALA A 115 14.63 -1.18 -52.61
CA ALA A 115 15.38 -1.73 -51.49
C ALA A 115 14.75 -1.40 -50.14
N MET A 116 14.33 -0.15 -49.94
CA MET A 116 13.70 0.31 -48.70
C MET A 116 12.36 -0.37 -48.45
N LYS A 117 11.52 -0.55 -49.48
CA LYS A 117 10.28 -1.34 -49.35
C LYS A 117 10.57 -2.77 -48.89
N ARG A 118 11.62 -3.41 -49.43
CA ARG A 118 12.01 -4.76 -48.98
C ARG A 118 12.48 -4.77 -47.53
N LEU A 119 13.31 -3.80 -47.12
CA LEU A 119 13.76 -3.68 -45.74
C LEU A 119 12.60 -3.43 -44.77
N GLN A 120 11.61 -2.60 -45.15
CA GLN A 120 10.39 -2.39 -44.37
C GLN A 120 9.62 -3.69 -44.14
N VAL A 121 9.43 -4.49 -45.19
CA VAL A 121 8.74 -5.80 -45.10
C VAL A 121 9.50 -6.75 -44.19
N GLU A 122 10.83 -6.82 -44.32
CA GLU A 122 11.65 -7.71 -43.50
C GLU A 122 11.70 -7.26 -42.03
N PHE A 123 11.81 -5.95 -41.78
CA PHE A 123 11.75 -5.37 -40.45
C PHE A 123 10.42 -5.71 -39.76
N TYR A 124 9.30 -5.51 -40.47
CA TYR A 124 7.97 -5.90 -40.00
C TYR A 124 7.88 -7.41 -39.74
N ARG A 125 8.39 -8.24 -40.66
CA ARG A 125 8.34 -9.70 -40.55
C ARG A 125 9.11 -10.18 -39.33
N ILE A 126 10.34 -9.70 -39.11
CA ILE A 126 11.14 -10.08 -37.94
C ILE A 126 10.40 -9.67 -36.67
N LEU A 127 9.88 -8.45 -36.58
CA LEU A 127 9.10 -7.99 -35.42
C LEU A 127 7.82 -8.83 -35.20
N SER A 128 7.17 -9.32 -36.26
CA SER A 128 5.88 -10.04 -36.22
C SER A 128 6.02 -11.54 -35.95
N VAL A 129 6.98 -12.22 -36.57
CA VAL A 129 7.24 -13.66 -36.33
C VAL A 129 7.71 -13.89 -34.90
N LYS A 130 8.40 -12.89 -34.37
CA LYS A 130 8.97 -12.89 -33.02
C LYS A 130 8.15 -12.03 -32.07
N ARG A 131 6.83 -11.97 -32.28
CA ARG A 131 5.87 -11.25 -31.45
C ARG A 131 5.97 -11.64 -29.96
N GLU A 132 6.27 -12.90 -29.70
CA GLU A 132 6.41 -13.50 -28.36
C GLU A 132 7.84 -13.46 -27.78
N LEU A 133 8.83 -12.89 -28.49
CA LEU A 133 10.25 -12.92 -28.05
C LEU A 133 10.55 -12.30 -26.67
N PHE A 134 9.56 -11.63 -26.09
CA PHE A 134 9.70 -10.79 -24.91
C PHE A 134 8.67 -11.10 -23.82
N GLU A 135 7.92 -12.20 -23.94
CA GLU A 135 7.32 -12.80 -22.76
C GLU A 135 8.47 -13.40 -21.94
N ALA A 136 8.85 -12.71 -20.86
CA ALA A 136 9.52 -13.40 -19.78
C ALA A 136 8.54 -14.50 -19.34
N GLU A 137 8.87 -15.77 -19.64
CA GLU A 137 8.26 -16.88 -18.92
C GLU A 137 8.54 -16.64 -17.44
N SER A 138 7.57 -16.01 -16.78
CA SER A 138 7.47 -16.02 -15.34
C SER A 138 7.05 -17.44 -14.98
N SER A 139 8.03 -18.35 -14.94
CA SER A 139 7.90 -19.53 -14.10
C SER A 139 7.70 -19.04 -12.68
N ILE A 140 6.42 -18.98 -12.29
CA ILE A 140 5.95 -18.74 -10.94
C ILE A 140 6.50 -19.88 -10.08
N THR A 141 7.72 -19.72 -9.57
CA THR A 141 8.20 -20.44 -8.39
C THR A 141 8.90 -19.44 -7.50
N ALA A 142 8.40 -19.34 -6.27
CA ALA A 142 8.85 -18.39 -5.28
C ALA A 142 10.30 -18.70 -4.86
N GLY A 143 11.19 -17.72 -5.04
CA GLY A 143 12.55 -17.71 -4.49
C GLY A 143 13.60 -17.47 -5.57
N ASP A 144 14.27 -16.32 -5.48
CA ASP A 144 15.35 -15.83 -6.37
C ASP A 144 14.94 -15.38 -7.77
N TYR A 145 14.32 -14.19 -7.83
CA TYR A 145 14.28 -13.36 -9.03
C TYR A 145 15.50 -12.44 -9.03
N ASP A 146 16.44 -12.62 -9.96
CA ASP A 146 17.42 -11.60 -10.30
C ASP A 146 16.74 -10.55 -11.21
N PRO A 147 16.52 -9.30 -10.75
CA PRO A 147 15.84 -8.28 -11.54
C PRO A 147 16.58 -7.88 -12.82
N ASN A 148 17.87 -8.23 -12.94
CA ASN A 148 18.70 -7.88 -14.10
C ASN A 148 18.78 -9.00 -15.15
N SER A 149 18.22 -10.19 -14.89
CA SER A 149 18.25 -11.28 -15.85
C SER A 149 17.04 -11.25 -16.79
N VAL A 150 16.80 -10.15 -17.50
CA VAL A 150 15.95 -10.18 -18.70
C VAL A 150 16.77 -10.89 -19.77
N LYS A 151 16.66 -12.22 -19.81
CA LYS A 151 17.29 -13.03 -20.85
C LYS A 151 16.58 -12.72 -22.16
N ILE A 152 17.15 -11.85 -22.98
CA ILE A 152 16.66 -11.58 -24.34
C ILE A 152 16.79 -12.90 -25.12
N ILE A 153 15.69 -13.62 -25.32
CA ILE A 153 15.70 -14.97 -25.93
C ILE A 153 16.07 -14.94 -27.43
N SER A 154 16.33 -13.78 -28.05
CA SER A 154 16.95 -13.74 -29.38
C SER A 154 17.85 -12.54 -29.62
N SER A 155 19.09 -12.62 -29.12
CA SER A 155 20.18 -11.70 -29.49
C SER A 155 20.35 -11.60 -31.02
N GLY A 156 20.11 -12.68 -31.77
CA GLY A 156 20.18 -12.67 -33.24
C GLY A 156 19.11 -11.78 -33.89
N ALA A 157 17.83 -11.89 -33.48
CA ALA A 157 16.77 -11.05 -34.04
C ALA A 157 17.01 -9.56 -33.80
N VAL A 158 17.44 -9.22 -32.59
CA VAL A 158 17.66 -7.84 -32.19
C VAL A 158 18.87 -7.27 -32.95
N ALA A 159 19.89 -8.09 -33.23
CA ALA A 159 20.99 -7.70 -34.10
C ALA A 159 20.53 -7.47 -35.54
N ASP A 160 19.71 -8.37 -36.10
CA ASP A 160 19.16 -8.21 -37.45
C ASP A 160 18.29 -6.94 -37.56
N LEU A 161 17.42 -6.71 -36.58
CA LEU A 161 16.60 -5.50 -36.49
C LEU A 161 17.46 -4.23 -36.40
N ARG A 162 18.54 -4.27 -35.62
CA ARG A 162 19.50 -3.16 -35.54
C ARG A 162 20.12 -2.88 -36.92
N THR A 163 20.62 -3.91 -37.60
CA THR A 163 21.26 -3.74 -38.92
C THR A 163 20.29 -3.15 -39.95
N ILE A 164 19.04 -3.60 -39.96
CA ILE A 164 18.01 -3.03 -40.85
C ILE A 164 17.70 -1.58 -40.46
N ALA A 165 17.48 -1.31 -39.17
CA ALA A 165 17.14 0.02 -38.67
C ALA A 165 18.25 1.03 -38.98
N GLU A 166 19.53 0.67 -38.75
CA GLU A 166 20.69 1.51 -39.08
C GLU A 166 20.73 1.88 -40.55
N CYS A 167 20.50 0.92 -41.45
CA CYS A 167 20.48 1.14 -42.90
C CYS A 167 19.30 2.05 -43.32
N MET A 168 18.11 1.81 -42.77
CA MET A 168 16.94 2.65 -43.06
C MET A 168 17.14 4.09 -42.57
N ILE A 169 17.70 4.27 -41.37
CA ILE A 169 17.99 5.58 -40.79
C ILE A 169 19.06 6.31 -41.60
N SER A 170 20.16 5.63 -41.98
CA SER A 170 21.21 6.25 -42.77
C SER A 170 20.68 6.71 -44.12
N CYS A 171 19.80 5.93 -44.76
CA CYS A 171 19.18 6.22 -46.06
C CYS A 171 18.06 7.27 -46.01
N GLY A 172 17.72 7.83 -44.84
CA GLY A 172 16.70 8.87 -44.69
C GLY A 172 15.26 8.36 -44.52
N TYR A 173 15.07 7.06 -44.28
CA TYR A 173 13.77 6.39 -44.07
C TYR A 173 13.44 6.19 -42.58
N THR A 174 13.89 7.14 -41.75
CA THR A 174 13.70 7.09 -40.29
C THR A 174 12.22 7.07 -39.91
N LYS A 175 11.36 7.81 -40.62
CA LYS A 175 9.93 7.91 -40.28
C LYS A 175 9.22 6.57 -40.45
N GLU A 176 9.48 5.90 -41.56
CA GLU A 176 8.94 4.58 -41.89
C GLU A 176 9.44 3.51 -40.91
N CYS A 177 10.72 3.56 -40.55
CA CYS A 177 11.31 2.67 -39.55
C CYS A 177 10.63 2.83 -38.18
N VAL A 178 10.50 4.06 -37.69
CA VAL A 178 9.83 4.36 -36.40
C VAL A 178 8.37 3.95 -36.43
N GLU A 179 7.66 4.21 -37.52
CA GLU A 179 6.24 3.87 -37.67
C GLU A 179 6.03 2.35 -37.58
N ILE A 180 6.77 1.56 -38.38
CA ILE A 180 6.64 0.10 -38.39
C ILE A 180 6.95 -0.48 -37.01
N TYR A 181 8.04 -0.02 -36.38
CA TYR A 181 8.41 -0.48 -35.04
C TYR A 181 7.31 -0.15 -34.02
N SER A 182 6.96 1.13 -33.93
CA SER A 182 6.06 1.64 -32.89
C SER A 182 4.67 1.04 -33.02
N THR A 183 4.11 0.93 -34.24
CA THR A 183 2.76 0.38 -34.44
C THR A 183 2.67 -1.07 -33.97
N LEU A 184 3.65 -1.91 -34.31
CA LEU A 184 3.61 -3.32 -33.93
C LEU A 184 3.91 -3.51 -32.44
N ARG A 185 4.95 -2.85 -31.93
CA ARG A 185 5.35 -3.00 -30.52
C ARG A 185 4.31 -2.39 -29.57
N LYS A 186 3.66 -1.28 -29.95
CA LYS A 186 2.55 -0.70 -29.19
C LYS A 186 1.41 -1.71 -29.02
N SER A 187 1.03 -2.42 -30.09
CA SER A 187 0.02 -3.48 -30.02
C SER A 187 0.40 -4.58 -29.01
N VAL A 188 1.67 -4.99 -28.98
CA VAL A 188 2.17 -6.00 -28.03
C VAL A 188 2.12 -5.48 -26.58
N VAL A 189 2.54 -4.22 -26.35
CA VAL A 189 2.52 -3.60 -25.03
C VAL A 189 1.08 -3.39 -24.53
N ASP A 190 0.19 -2.88 -25.38
CA ASP A 190 -1.22 -2.67 -25.06
C ASP A 190 -1.93 -4.01 -24.75
N GLU A 191 -1.64 -5.06 -25.52
CA GLU A 191 -2.14 -6.42 -25.24
C GLU A 191 -1.59 -6.96 -23.92
N GLY A 192 -0.31 -6.72 -23.61
CA GLY A 192 0.32 -7.09 -22.35
C GLY A 192 -0.37 -6.43 -21.14
N ILE A 193 -0.60 -5.12 -21.18
CA ILE A 193 -1.33 -4.37 -20.15
C ILE A 193 -2.76 -4.91 -19.99
N TYR A 194 -3.44 -5.19 -21.12
CA TYR A 194 -4.78 -5.76 -21.10
C TYR A 194 -4.82 -7.15 -20.44
N ARG A 195 -3.87 -8.04 -20.76
CA ARG A 195 -3.75 -9.39 -20.18
C ARG A 195 -3.46 -9.36 -18.67
N LEU A 196 -2.72 -8.35 -18.20
CA LEU A 196 -2.51 -8.09 -16.77
C LEU A 196 -3.78 -7.60 -16.05
N GLY A 197 -4.87 -7.33 -16.77
CA GLY A 197 -6.17 -6.94 -16.22
C GLY A 197 -6.32 -5.43 -16.01
N VAL A 198 -5.36 -4.63 -16.48
CA VAL A 198 -5.40 -3.17 -16.43
C VAL A 198 -6.14 -2.68 -17.67
N VAL A 199 -7.31 -2.09 -17.45
CA VAL A 199 -8.15 -1.56 -18.53
C VAL A 199 -8.38 -0.09 -18.27
N LYS A 200 -8.40 0.71 -19.35
CA LYS A 200 -8.78 2.12 -19.27
C LYS A 200 -10.19 2.27 -18.70
N LEU A 201 -10.27 2.71 -17.45
CA LEU A 201 -11.54 2.97 -16.79
C LEU A 201 -11.98 4.40 -17.12
N SER A 202 -13.16 4.52 -17.71
CA SER A 202 -13.82 5.79 -17.99
C SER A 202 -14.67 6.25 -16.79
N SER A 203 -15.55 7.23 -17.00
CA SER A 203 -16.50 7.74 -16.00
C SER A 203 -17.46 6.70 -15.38
N GLN A 204 -17.42 5.45 -15.86
CA GLN A 204 -18.24 4.34 -15.40
C GLN A 204 -17.90 3.84 -13.98
N ILE A 205 -16.72 4.14 -13.42
CA ILE A 205 -16.32 3.61 -12.10
C ILE A 205 -17.29 4.03 -10.97
N ARG A 206 -17.91 5.21 -11.09
CA ARG A 206 -18.89 5.70 -10.10
C ARG A 206 -20.16 4.84 -10.06
N LYS A 207 -20.45 4.12 -11.14
CA LYS A 207 -21.63 3.25 -11.28
C LYS A 207 -21.33 1.79 -10.92
N MET A 208 -20.05 1.44 -10.74
CA MET A 208 -19.64 0.08 -10.40
C MET A 208 -20.00 -0.25 -8.95
N ASP A 209 -20.15 -1.56 -8.70
CA ASP A 209 -20.33 -2.09 -7.36
C ASP A 209 -19.00 -2.14 -6.60
N VAL A 210 -19.08 -2.19 -5.26
CA VAL A 210 -17.90 -2.14 -4.38
C VAL A 210 -16.99 -3.35 -4.61
N GLU A 211 -17.57 -4.54 -4.82
CA GLU A 211 -16.86 -5.79 -5.10
C GLU A 211 -16.13 -5.74 -6.45
N ALA A 212 -16.75 -5.09 -7.44
CA ALA A 212 -16.15 -4.93 -8.76
C ALA A 212 -14.95 -3.96 -8.71
N VAL A 213 -15.01 -2.93 -7.86
CA VAL A 213 -13.88 -2.03 -7.61
C VAL A 213 -12.75 -2.78 -6.88
N ASP A 214 -13.06 -3.54 -5.82
CA ASP A 214 -12.07 -4.35 -5.08
C ASP A 214 -11.32 -5.32 -6.01
N PHE A 215 -12.04 -6.04 -6.87
CA PHE A 215 -11.42 -6.94 -7.84
C PHE A 215 -10.44 -6.20 -8.77
N ARG A 216 -10.81 -5.02 -9.26
CA ARG A 216 -9.96 -4.19 -10.14
C ARG A 216 -8.74 -3.66 -9.42
N VAL A 217 -8.88 -3.23 -8.17
CA VAL A 217 -7.75 -2.79 -7.34
C VAL A 217 -6.73 -3.91 -7.17
N LYS A 218 -7.19 -5.10 -6.78
CA LYS A 218 -6.33 -6.27 -6.61
C LYS A 218 -5.59 -6.62 -7.89
N LYS A 219 -6.29 -6.65 -9.02
CA LYS A 219 -5.66 -6.90 -10.33
C LYS A 219 -4.63 -5.85 -10.71
N TRP A 220 -4.92 -4.59 -10.43
CA TRP A 220 -3.96 -3.51 -10.67
C TRP A 220 -2.72 -3.62 -9.77
N LEU A 221 -2.88 -3.96 -8.49
CA LEU A 221 -1.78 -4.18 -7.56
C LEU A 221 -0.88 -5.36 -7.97
N GLU A 222 -1.47 -6.45 -8.47
CA GLU A 222 -0.74 -7.58 -9.06
C GLU A 222 0.01 -7.14 -10.34
N ALA A 223 -0.60 -6.28 -11.16
CA ALA A 223 -0.11 -5.90 -12.47
C ALA A 223 1.01 -4.85 -12.45
N VAL A 224 0.94 -3.84 -11.56
CA VAL A 224 1.77 -2.64 -11.66
C VAL A 224 3.27 -2.94 -11.60
N SER A 225 3.70 -3.79 -10.66
CA SER A 225 5.12 -4.14 -10.54
C SER A 225 5.60 -5.00 -11.72
N ILE A 226 4.73 -5.88 -12.24
CA ILE A 226 5.02 -6.70 -13.42
C ILE A 226 5.16 -5.79 -14.64
N ALA A 227 4.19 -4.92 -14.91
CA ALA A 227 4.22 -3.99 -16.05
C ALA A 227 5.49 -3.12 -16.05
N ILE A 228 5.90 -2.60 -14.90
CA ILE A 228 7.12 -1.79 -14.77
C ILE A 228 8.38 -2.65 -14.99
N SER A 229 8.47 -3.79 -14.32
CA SER A 229 9.72 -4.57 -14.25
C SER A 229 9.95 -5.46 -15.46
N THR A 230 8.88 -5.90 -16.13
CA THR A 230 8.95 -6.78 -17.29
C THR A 230 8.59 -6.02 -18.56
N LEU A 231 7.38 -5.49 -18.69
CA LEU A 231 6.88 -4.99 -19.98
C LEU A 231 7.60 -3.72 -20.44
N PHE A 232 7.58 -2.65 -19.62
CA PHE A 232 8.20 -1.38 -20.00
C PHE A 232 9.72 -1.47 -19.98
N ASN A 233 10.31 -2.19 -19.01
CA ASN A 233 11.74 -2.40 -18.96
C ASN A 233 12.26 -3.22 -20.15
N ALA A 234 11.57 -4.30 -20.54
CA ALA A 234 11.97 -5.07 -21.71
C ALA A 234 11.89 -4.22 -22.98
N GLU A 235 10.84 -3.42 -23.14
CA GLU A 235 10.73 -2.52 -24.30
C GLU A 235 11.85 -1.47 -24.32
N ARG A 236 12.20 -0.91 -23.15
CA ARG A 236 13.34 0.01 -23.02
C ARG A 236 14.63 -0.63 -23.54
N VAL A 237 14.92 -1.84 -23.05
CA VAL A 237 16.11 -2.60 -23.44
C VAL A 237 16.09 -2.92 -24.94
N VAL A 238 14.95 -3.29 -25.52
CA VAL A 238 14.86 -3.58 -26.97
C VAL A 238 15.12 -2.31 -27.78
N CYS A 239 14.51 -1.19 -27.42
CA CYS A 239 14.77 0.10 -28.05
C CYS A 239 16.26 0.49 -27.97
N ASP A 240 16.88 0.33 -26.81
CA ASP A 240 18.32 0.58 -26.60
C ASP A 240 19.19 -0.26 -27.54
N HIS A 241 18.81 -1.53 -27.75
CA HIS A 241 19.57 -2.40 -28.64
C HIS A 241 19.29 -2.10 -30.12
N VAL A 242 18.03 -1.96 -30.56
CA VAL A 242 17.69 -1.79 -31.98
C VAL A 242 18.14 -0.42 -32.51
N PHE A 243 18.01 0.63 -31.70
CA PHE A 243 18.26 2.02 -32.12
C PHE A 243 19.48 2.65 -31.45
N GLY A 244 20.48 1.84 -31.07
CA GLY A 244 21.68 2.30 -30.36
C GLY A 244 22.48 3.40 -31.07
N THR A 245 22.35 3.53 -32.40
CA THR A 245 23.04 4.54 -33.22
C THR A 245 22.37 5.92 -33.22
N SER A 246 21.10 6.02 -32.81
CA SER A 246 20.36 7.27 -32.81
C SER A 246 19.46 7.41 -31.59
N GLU A 247 19.90 8.24 -30.64
CA GLU A 247 19.15 8.53 -29.42
C GLU A 247 17.77 9.10 -29.73
N SER A 248 17.65 10.09 -30.61
CA SER A 248 16.33 10.69 -30.92
C SER A 248 15.32 9.69 -31.47
N VAL A 249 15.77 8.73 -32.29
CA VAL A 249 14.92 7.67 -32.85
C VAL A 249 14.53 6.67 -31.77
N ARG A 250 15.51 6.23 -30.97
CA ARG A 250 15.29 5.33 -29.83
C ARG A 250 14.22 5.85 -28.88
N GLU A 251 14.35 7.11 -28.46
CA GLU A 251 13.43 7.72 -27.52
C GLU A 251 12.04 7.95 -28.13
N SER A 252 11.99 8.30 -29.42
CA SER A 252 10.73 8.43 -30.15
C SER A 252 9.98 7.09 -30.24
N CYS A 253 10.68 5.99 -30.57
CA CYS A 253 10.12 4.65 -30.63
C CYS A 253 9.60 4.19 -29.26
N PHE A 254 10.40 4.34 -28.21
CA PHE A 254 10.02 3.96 -26.85
C PHE A 254 8.78 4.74 -26.37
N THR A 255 8.80 6.07 -26.55
CA THR A 255 7.68 6.94 -26.15
C THR A 255 6.39 6.54 -26.87
N ARG A 256 6.40 6.42 -28.20
CA ARG A 256 5.20 6.05 -28.99
C ARG A 256 4.63 4.67 -28.62
N THR A 257 5.50 3.76 -28.20
CA THR A 257 5.16 2.39 -27.85
C THR A 257 4.54 2.28 -26.46
N CYS A 258 5.15 2.93 -25.46
CA CYS A 258 4.79 2.71 -24.05
C CYS A 258 3.91 3.79 -23.43
N GLU A 259 3.91 5.03 -23.95
CA GLU A 259 3.29 6.18 -23.29
C GLU A 259 1.82 5.95 -22.94
N ASP A 260 0.97 5.60 -23.92
CA ASP A 260 -0.48 5.41 -23.68
C ASP A 260 -0.77 4.34 -22.63
N SER A 261 -0.06 3.20 -22.72
CA SER A 261 -0.17 2.09 -21.80
C SER A 261 0.28 2.47 -20.38
N ALA A 262 1.39 3.19 -20.25
CA ALA A 262 1.89 3.70 -18.98
C ALA A 262 0.95 4.76 -18.38
N MET A 263 0.40 5.63 -19.21
CA MET A 263 -0.59 6.64 -18.80
C MET A 263 -1.86 5.97 -18.25
N ILE A 264 -2.36 4.91 -18.89
CA ILE A 264 -3.51 4.14 -18.39
C ILE A 264 -3.19 3.51 -17.03
N LEU A 265 -2.01 2.88 -16.91
CA LEU A 265 -1.57 2.23 -15.67
C LEU A 265 -1.49 3.24 -14.52
N PHE A 266 -0.80 4.36 -14.73
CA PHE A 266 -0.57 5.35 -13.67
C PHE A 266 -1.77 6.28 -13.43
N ALA A 267 -2.72 6.43 -14.34
CA ALA A 267 -3.95 7.19 -14.11
C ALA A 267 -4.99 6.43 -13.27
N PHE A 268 -4.89 5.10 -13.17
CA PHE A 268 -5.85 4.25 -12.47
C PHE A 268 -6.14 4.69 -11.02
N PRO A 269 -5.15 5.02 -10.16
CA PRO A 269 -5.43 5.43 -8.79
C PRO A 269 -6.30 6.68 -8.68
N GLN A 270 -6.15 7.64 -9.61
CA GLN A 270 -6.98 8.86 -9.64
C GLN A 270 -8.45 8.55 -9.92
N VAL A 271 -8.70 7.48 -10.66
CA VAL A 271 -10.06 7.00 -10.95
C VAL A 271 -10.65 6.34 -9.70
N ILE A 272 -9.84 5.61 -8.93
CA ILE A 272 -10.25 4.94 -7.69
C ILE A 272 -10.58 5.93 -6.58
N VAL A 273 -9.82 7.02 -6.44
CA VAL A 273 -10.14 8.11 -5.49
C VAL A 273 -11.54 8.69 -5.74
N LYS A 274 -12.01 8.69 -6.99
CA LYS A 274 -13.34 9.19 -7.40
C LYS A 274 -14.46 8.17 -7.29
N SER A 275 -14.17 6.95 -6.84
CA SER A 275 -15.15 5.87 -6.67
C SER A 275 -16.05 6.07 -5.43
N LYS A 276 -17.04 5.21 -5.23
CA LYS A 276 -17.90 5.26 -4.04
C LYS A 276 -17.04 5.07 -2.78
N LYS A 277 -17.20 5.96 -1.79
CA LYS A 277 -16.48 5.89 -0.51
C LYS A 277 -16.89 4.61 0.24
N SER A 278 -15.91 3.79 0.61
CA SER A 278 -16.06 2.66 1.53
C SER A 278 -14.94 2.69 2.58
N PRO A 279 -15.13 2.09 3.77
CA PRO A 279 -14.08 2.02 4.79
C PRO A 279 -12.80 1.33 4.30
N LYS A 280 -12.91 0.40 3.34
CA LYS A 280 -11.76 -0.29 2.72
C LYS A 280 -10.96 0.60 1.76
N ASN A 281 -11.54 1.72 1.29
CA ASN A 281 -10.90 2.57 0.30
C ASN A 281 -9.57 3.15 0.80
N LEU A 282 -9.46 3.44 2.09
CA LEU A 282 -8.22 3.95 2.67
C LEU A 282 -7.05 2.99 2.46
N PHE A 283 -7.25 1.71 2.78
CA PHE A 283 -6.20 0.69 2.68
C PHE A 283 -5.85 0.41 1.23
N TYR A 284 -6.84 0.37 0.32
CA TYR A 284 -6.55 0.29 -1.12
C TYR A 284 -5.72 1.46 -1.64
N MET A 285 -5.99 2.68 -1.17
CA MET A 285 -5.23 3.85 -1.56
C MET A 285 -3.80 3.81 -1.00
N LEU A 286 -3.62 3.35 0.24
CA LEU A 286 -2.30 3.12 0.84
C LEU A 286 -1.52 2.07 0.07
N ASP A 287 -2.15 0.96 -0.32
CA ASP A 287 -1.51 -0.09 -1.14
C ASP A 287 -1.08 0.45 -2.51
N MET A 288 -1.94 1.21 -3.19
CA MET A 288 -1.60 1.81 -4.48
C MET A 288 -0.48 2.84 -4.37
N PHE A 289 -0.52 3.68 -3.32
CA PHE A 289 0.53 4.64 -3.06
C PHE A 289 1.86 3.92 -2.85
N THR A 290 1.87 2.89 -2.00
CA THR A 290 3.03 2.05 -1.71
C THR A 290 3.58 1.42 -3.00
N ALA A 291 2.73 0.82 -3.81
CA ALA A 291 3.14 0.15 -5.04
C ALA A 291 3.82 1.10 -6.05
N ILE A 292 3.32 2.33 -6.21
CA ILE A 292 3.97 3.32 -7.10
C ILE A 292 5.27 3.83 -6.46
N PHE A 293 5.22 4.16 -5.16
CA PHE A 293 6.34 4.73 -4.45
C PHE A 293 7.56 3.78 -4.40
N GLU A 294 7.35 2.51 -4.08
CA GLU A 294 8.42 1.51 -4.04
C GLU A 294 9.04 1.24 -5.41
N ASN A 295 8.27 1.37 -6.49
CA ASN A 295 8.77 1.21 -7.86
C ASN A 295 9.31 2.53 -8.47
N TRP A 296 9.29 3.64 -7.73
CA TRP A 296 9.67 4.96 -8.24
C TRP A 296 11.06 5.01 -8.90
N PRO A 297 12.14 4.44 -8.30
CA PRO A 297 13.47 4.48 -8.94
C PRO A 297 13.50 3.81 -10.32
N ARG A 298 12.70 2.75 -10.50
CA ARG A 298 12.57 2.06 -11.79
C ARG A 298 11.77 2.89 -12.78
N ILE A 299 10.67 3.51 -12.33
CA ILE A 299 9.87 4.42 -13.16
C ILE A 299 10.75 5.57 -13.66
N GLU A 300 11.54 6.18 -12.77
CA GLU A 300 12.44 7.29 -13.12
C GLU A 300 13.53 6.84 -14.10
N SER A 301 14.10 5.66 -13.91
CA SER A 301 15.10 5.10 -14.83
C SER A 301 14.55 4.78 -16.21
N ILE A 302 13.34 4.19 -16.29
CA ILE A 302 12.72 3.75 -17.55
C ILE A 302 12.23 4.96 -18.36
N PHE A 303 11.64 5.96 -17.69
CA PHE A 303 11.04 7.15 -18.30
C PHE A 303 11.88 8.42 -18.03
N SER A 304 13.20 8.31 -18.17
CA SER A 304 14.16 9.33 -17.75
C SER A 304 14.20 10.59 -18.64
N ILE A 305 13.64 10.51 -19.85
CA ILE A 305 13.81 11.53 -20.89
C ILE A 305 12.58 12.44 -21.00
N GLU A 306 12.81 13.67 -21.48
CA GLU A 306 11.83 14.74 -21.60
C GLU A 306 10.56 14.30 -22.35
N SER A 307 10.68 13.53 -23.44
CA SER A 307 9.53 13.02 -24.19
C SER A 307 8.60 12.13 -23.36
N THR A 308 9.09 11.52 -22.28
CA THR A 308 8.32 10.66 -21.38
C THR A 308 7.99 11.33 -20.04
N GLU A 309 8.28 12.62 -19.88
CA GLU A 309 8.02 13.37 -18.64
C GLU A 309 6.53 13.34 -18.25
N VAL A 310 5.64 13.30 -19.23
CA VAL A 310 4.18 13.17 -19.01
C VAL A 310 3.83 11.92 -18.20
N VAL A 311 4.54 10.81 -18.40
CA VAL A 311 4.33 9.55 -17.66
C VAL A 311 4.77 9.69 -16.21
N ARG A 312 5.96 10.27 -15.96
CA ARG A 312 6.46 10.54 -14.61
C ARG A 312 5.53 11.51 -13.87
N SER A 313 5.10 12.57 -14.55
CA SER A 313 4.15 13.56 -14.03
C SER A 313 2.80 12.92 -13.68
N GLN A 314 2.31 12.00 -14.50
CA GLN A 314 1.08 11.25 -14.24
C GLN A 314 1.20 10.36 -12.99
N ALA A 315 2.33 9.68 -12.80
CA ALA A 315 2.59 8.88 -11.60
C ALA A 315 2.70 9.75 -10.35
N ILE A 316 3.38 10.90 -10.42
CA ILE A 316 3.46 11.88 -9.32
C ILE A 316 2.07 12.42 -8.97
N ALA A 317 1.30 12.86 -9.97
CA ALA A 317 -0.06 13.37 -9.76
C ALA A 317 -0.96 12.33 -9.09
N SER A 318 -0.76 11.04 -9.39
CA SER A 318 -1.46 9.94 -8.73
C SER A 318 -1.01 9.73 -7.29
N LEU A 319 0.28 9.86 -6.97
CA LEU A 319 0.76 9.86 -5.59
C LEU A 319 0.19 11.03 -4.78
N ASP A 320 0.15 12.23 -5.37
CA ASP A 320 -0.36 13.44 -4.71
C ASP A 320 -1.86 13.33 -4.39
N ILE A 321 -2.69 12.91 -5.37
CA ILE A 321 -4.13 12.76 -5.15
C ILE A 321 -4.45 11.63 -4.15
N LEU A 322 -3.65 10.57 -4.14
CA LEU A 322 -3.77 9.51 -3.13
C LEU A 322 -3.43 10.05 -1.73
N ALA A 323 -2.31 10.76 -1.59
CA ALA A 323 -1.88 11.36 -0.33
C ALA A 323 -2.92 12.34 0.24
N GLU A 324 -3.47 13.21 -0.60
CA GLU A 324 -4.54 14.15 -0.22
C GLU A 324 -5.82 13.41 0.22
N SER A 325 -6.23 12.39 -0.53
CA SER A 325 -7.43 11.61 -0.21
C SER A 325 -7.27 10.78 1.07
N ILE A 326 -6.10 10.15 1.26
CA ILE A 326 -5.72 9.43 2.48
C ILE A 326 -5.80 10.37 3.68
N SER A 327 -5.18 11.54 3.59
CA SER A 327 -5.18 12.55 4.65
C SER A 327 -6.61 13.01 4.99
N THR A 328 -7.43 13.23 3.96
CA THR A 328 -8.83 13.63 4.13
C THR A 328 -9.65 12.54 4.83
N MET A 329 -9.52 11.26 4.43
CA MET A 329 -10.26 10.17 5.09
C MET A 329 -9.82 9.95 6.54
N LEU A 330 -8.54 10.14 6.86
CA LEU A 330 -8.06 10.07 8.24
C LEU A 330 -8.67 11.20 9.10
N LEU A 331 -8.80 12.41 8.53
CA LEU A 331 -9.53 13.51 9.18
C LEU A 331 -11.03 13.24 9.31
N ASP A 332 -11.67 12.69 8.28
CA ASP A 332 -13.08 12.28 8.31
C ASP A 332 -13.30 11.23 9.42
N TYR A 333 -12.41 10.22 9.53
CA TYR A 333 -12.49 9.19 10.56
C TYR A 333 -12.38 9.76 11.98
N LYS A 334 -11.51 10.76 12.19
CA LYS A 334 -11.42 11.48 13.47
C LYS A 334 -12.75 12.15 13.85
N SER A 335 -13.52 12.62 12.87
CA SER A 335 -14.85 13.20 13.09
C SER A 335 -15.96 12.14 13.25
N PHE A 336 -15.75 10.93 12.76
CA PHE A 336 -16.69 9.82 12.85
C PHE A 336 -16.84 9.28 14.27
N ILE A 337 -15.73 8.99 14.97
CA ILE A 337 -15.75 8.38 16.33
C ILE A 337 -16.60 9.21 17.33
N PRO A 338 -16.49 10.55 17.41
CA PRO A 338 -17.35 11.35 18.28
C PRO A 338 -18.83 11.32 17.88
N ASN A 339 -19.11 11.30 16.58
CA ASN A 339 -20.45 11.41 16.00
C ASN A 339 -21.20 10.09 15.95
N GLU A 340 -20.52 8.97 16.22
CA GLU A 340 -21.17 7.67 16.27
C GLU A 340 -22.24 7.65 17.37
N SER A 341 -23.50 7.48 16.96
CA SER A 341 -24.67 7.47 17.81
C SER A 341 -25.06 6.06 18.27
N SER A 342 -24.13 5.09 18.15
CA SER A 342 -24.40 3.69 18.47
C SER A 342 -24.97 3.54 19.89
N LYS A 343 -26.01 2.70 19.94
CA LYS A 343 -26.96 2.49 21.04
C LYS A 343 -26.25 2.20 22.37
N SER A 344 -26.99 2.48 23.45
CA SER A 344 -26.72 2.18 24.88
C SER A 344 -25.53 1.24 25.15
N PRO A 345 -24.69 1.53 26.15
CA PRO A 345 -23.56 0.67 26.51
C PRO A 345 -24.00 -0.78 26.72
N SER A 346 -23.06 -1.70 26.51
CA SER A 346 -23.25 -3.12 26.80
C SER A 346 -23.81 -3.29 28.22
N THR A 347 -25.02 -3.84 28.38
CA THR A 347 -25.68 -3.87 29.69
C THR A 347 -24.90 -4.67 30.75
N ASP A 348 -23.97 -5.51 30.30
CA ASP A 348 -23.12 -6.38 31.10
C ASP A 348 -21.74 -5.80 31.43
N GLY A 349 -21.41 -4.58 31.01
CA GLY A 349 -20.08 -4.00 31.26
C GLY A 349 -18.95 -4.59 30.41
N GLY A 350 -19.26 -5.35 29.35
CA GLY A 350 -18.27 -5.95 28.44
C GLY A 350 -17.46 -4.97 27.58
N ILE A 351 -16.75 -5.50 26.58
CA ILE A 351 -16.00 -4.68 25.61
C ILE A 351 -16.98 -4.04 24.64
N ASP A 352 -16.86 -2.72 24.42
CA ASP A 352 -17.70 -1.96 23.51
C ASP A 352 -17.33 -2.28 22.05
N ALA A 353 -18.35 -2.44 21.20
CA ALA A 353 -18.15 -2.72 19.77
C ALA A 353 -17.31 -1.63 19.08
N LEU A 354 -17.48 -0.35 19.47
CA LEU A 354 -16.68 0.75 18.93
C LEU A 354 -15.21 0.61 19.31
N ALA A 355 -14.92 0.17 20.54
CA ALA A 355 -13.55 -0.08 20.96
C ALA A 355 -12.89 -1.17 20.10
N LEU A 356 -13.63 -2.25 19.81
CA LEU A 356 -13.16 -3.35 18.98
C LEU A 356 -12.90 -2.88 17.53
N GLU A 357 -13.89 -2.26 16.88
CA GLU A 357 -13.79 -1.80 15.50
C GLU A 357 -12.71 -0.73 15.32
N SER A 358 -12.64 0.26 16.22
CA SER A 358 -11.62 1.31 16.15
C SER A 358 -10.22 0.76 16.37
N MET A 359 -10.02 -0.16 17.33
CA MET A 359 -8.70 -0.71 17.57
C MET A 359 -8.24 -1.64 16.46
N ASP A 360 -9.13 -2.40 15.82
CA ASP A 360 -8.80 -3.20 14.65
C ASP A 360 -8.37 -2.30 13.47
N TYR A 361 -9.12 -1.23 13.23
CA TYR A 361 -8.76 -0.22 12.22
C TYR A 361 -7.40 0.45 12.49
N LEU A 362 -7.15 0.90 13.73
CA LEU A 362 -5.89 1.53 14.10
C LEU A 362 -4.70 0.57 14.06
N THR A 363 -4.94 -0.71 14.38
CA THR A 363 -3.92 -1.76 14.26
C THR A 363 -3.48 -1.92 12.82
N LEU A 364 -4.44 -2.03 11.88
CA LEU A 364 -4.13 -2.09 10.45
C LEU A 364 -3.42 -0.81 9.96
N LEU A 365 -3.86 0.37 10.42
CA LEU A 365 -3.22 1.63 10.05
C LEU A 365 -1.75 1.70 10.50
N ALA A 366 -1.42 1.13 11.67
CA ALA A 366 -0.06 1.10 12.20
C ALA A 366 0.91 0.27 11.34
N GLU A 367 0.43 -0.70 10.57
CA GLU A 367 1.24 -1.47 9.61
C GLU A 367 1.79 -0.57 8.48
N TYR A 368 1.07 0.50 8.14
CA TYR A 368 1.46 1.48 7.11
C TYR A 368 2.26 2.66 7.65
N ARG A 369 2.79 2.60 8.88
CA ARG A 369 3.46 3.74 9.53
C ARG A 369 4.53 4.42 8.68
N GLU A 370 5.34 3.66 7.93
CA GLU A 370 6.44 4.21 7.15
C GLU A 370 5.93 4.97 5.93
N ILE A 371 4.87 4.45 5.30
CA ILE A 371 4.22 5.07 4.14
C ILE A 371 3.43 6.31 4.57
N LEU A 372 2.69 6.21 5.67
CA LEU A 372 2.03 7.36 6.27
C LEU A 372 3.03 8.45 6.64
N ARG A 373 4.26 8.07 7.06
CA ARG A 373 5.30 9.04 7.46
C ARG A 373 5.67 9.90 6.26
N ILE A 374 5.84 9.26 5.12
CA ILE A 374 6.14 9.90 3.83
C ILE A 374 4.99 10.78 3.36
N ILE A 375 3.75 10.31 3.51
CA ILE A 375 2.54 11.08 3.14
C ILE A 375 2.43 12.36 3.99
N PHE A 376 2.63 12.25 5.31
CA PHE A 376 2.57 13.39 6.22
C PHE A 376 3.79 14.32 6.11
N ASP A 377 4.98 13.82 5.76
CA ASP A 377 6.13 14.69 5.45
C ASP A 377 5.86 15.61 4.25
N ARG A 378 5.10 15.10 3.28
CA ARG A 378 4.77 15.82 2.04
C ARG A 378 3.57 16.77 2.20
N TRP A 379 2.86 16.70 3.33
CA TRP A 379 1.59 17.39 3.56
C TRP A 379 1.54 18.07 4.94
N PRO A 380 1.35 19.41 5.04
CA PRO A 380 0.75 20.30 4.05
C PRO A 380 1.78 20.88 3.07
N PRO A 381 1.37 21.23 1.84
CA PRO A 381 2.24 21.91 0.88
C PRO A 381 2.84 23.17 1.53
N PRO A 382 4.11 23.52 1.23
CA PRO A 382 4.71 24.76 1.70
C PRO A 382 3.97 25.95 1.06
N GLY A 383 2.93 26.44 1.74
CA GLY A 383 2.15 27.61 1.33
C GLY A 383 0.70 27.59 1.78
N ASN A 384 0.40 28.44 2.77
CA ASN A 384 -0.91 29.03 3.08
C ASN A 384 -1.88 28.26 3.98
N SER A 385 -1.53 28.16 5.27
CA SER A 385 -2.42 28.64 6.34
C SER A 385 -1.64 28.84 7.63
N SER A 386 -1.14 30.06 7.84
CA SER A 386 -1.03 30.57 9.20
C SER A 386 -2.45 30.57 9.78
N PHE A 387 -2.76 29.64 10.66
CA PHE A 387 -3.89 29.80 11.56
C PHE A 387 -3.54 30.96 12.51
N PRO A 388 -4.34 32.03 12.59
CA PRO A 388 -4.10 33.07 13.58
C PRO A 388 -4.61 32.59 14.94
N GLY A 389 -3.73 32.58 15.94
CA GLY A 389 -4.10 32.45 17.36
C GLY A 389 -3.42 31.30 18.08
N ASP A 390 -2.17 31.48 18.50
CA ASP A 390 -1.85 31.74 19.92
C ASP A 390 -0.34 31.81 20.08
N SER A 391 0.18 33.04 20.03
CA SER A 391 1.49 33.36 20.57
C SER A 391 1.39 33.33 22.09
N SER A 392 1.85 32.26 22.74
CA SER A 392 2.63 32.41 23.97
C SER A 392 3.37 31.13 24.37
N SER A 393 4.66 31.34 24.64
CA SER A 393 5.57 30.50 25.42
C SER A 393 6.31 29.38 24.68
N ASP A 394 7.39 29.80 24.02
CA ASP A 394 8.72 29.17 24.02
C ASP A 394 8.89 27.88 24.82
N THR A 395 9.13 26.78 24.11
CA THR A 395 10.08 25.74 24.53
C THR A 395 10.63 25.07 23.27
N PRO A 396 11.91 25.26 22.90
CA PRO A 396 12.49 24.63 21.72
C PRO A 396 12.93 23.21 22.11
N ASN A 397 11.99 22.26 22.06
CA ASN A 397 12.25 20.83 22.06
C ASN A 397 10.96 20.10 21.67
N SER A 398 10.47 20.31 20.44
CA SER A 398 9.62 19.32 19.80
C SER A 398 10.44 18.59 18.76
N ASP A 399 10.63 17.31 19.03
CA ASP A 399 11.04 16.30 18.08
C ASP A 399 9.96 16.23 16.98
N ASP A 400 9.96 17.21 16.08
CA ASP A 400 9.11 17.31 14.88
C ASP A 400 9.61 16.31 13.82
N SER A 401 9.86 15.07 14.25
CA SER A 401 10.01 13.95 13.34
C SER A 401 8.62 13.51 12.89
N PRO A 402 8.43 13.07 11.65
CA PRO A 402 7.13 12.60 11.16
C PRO A 402 6.60 11.33 11.86
N VAL A 403 7.49 10.60 12.55
CA VAL A 403 7.10 9.53 13.50
C VAL A 403 6.31 10.13 14.68
N SER A 404 6.65 11.35 15.12
CA SER A 404 5.93 12.15 16.11
C SER A 404 4.53 12.54 15.60
N THR A 405 4.38 12.87 14.32
CA THR A 405 3.08 13.27 13.71
C THR A 405 2.09 12.11 13.66
N ILE A 406 2.50 10.91 13.21
CA ILE A 406 1.61 9.73 13.16
C ILE A 406 1.31 9.22 14.56
N SER A 407 2.34 9.14 15.41
CA SER A 407 2.17 8.76 16.81
C SER A 407 1.15 9.69 17.50
N SER A 408 1.27 11.00 17.31
CA SER A 408 0.33 12.01 17.81
C SER A 408 -1.07 11.82 17.24
N HIS A 409 -1.20 11.55 15.93
CA HIS A 409 -2.49 11.32 15.29
C HIS A 409 -3.21 10.08 15.87
N ILE A 410 -2.51 8.94 15.95
CA ILE A 410 -3.04 7.70 16.50
C ILE A 410 -3.36 7.85 17.99
N ALA A 411 -2.46 8.45 18.77
CA ALA A 411 -2.70 8.75 20.18
C ALA A 411 -3.96 9.59 20.37
N ARG A 412 -4.18 10.58 19.49
CA ARG A 412 -5.38 11.42 19.51
C ARG A 412 -6.65 10.66 19.13
N LEU A 413 -6.61 9.75 18.16
CA LEU A 413 -7.75 8.89 17.82
C LEU A 413 -8.12 7.97 18.99
N ILE A 414 -7.13 7.34 19.63
CA ILE A 414 -7.35 6.51 20.82
C ILE A 414 -7.90 7.35 21.97
N PHE A 415 -7.39 8.57 22.17
CA PHE A 415 -7.92 9.48 23.18
C PHE A 415 -9.39 9.82 22.93
N ILE A 416 -9.78 10.12 21.69
CA ILE A 416 -11.17 10.38 21.32
C ILE A 416 -12.05 9.16 21.58
N LEU A 417 -11.57 7.97 21.23
CA LEU A 417 -12.24 6.70 21.54
C LEU A 417 -12.44 6.53 23.05
N LEU A 418 -11.39 6.76 23.85
CA LEU A 418 -11.47 6.69 25.32
C LEU A 418 -12.47 7.69 25.90
N CYS A 419 -12.54 8.92 25.38
CA CYS A 419 -13.56 9.89 25.76
C CYS A 419 -14.98 9.42 25.42
N LYS A 420 -15.16 8.77 24.27
CA LYS A 420 -16.47 8.22 23.87
C LYS A 420 -16.90 7.07 24.77
N ILE A 421 -15.97 6.20 25.14
CA ILE A 421 -16.18 5.11 26.11
C ILE A 421 -16.52 5.70 27.49
N ASP A 422 -15.86 6.77 27.93
CA ASP A 422 -16.21 7.49 29.18
C ASP A 422 -17.64 8.04 29.14
N CYS A 423 -18.05 8.66 28.03
CA CYS A 423 -19.43 9.12 27.86
C CYS A 423 -20.45 7.98 27.91
N LYS A 424 -20.14 6.81 27.34
CA LYS A 424 -21.00 5.61 27.42
C LYS A 424 -21.07 5.06 28.84
N ALA A 425 -19.95 5.07 29.58
CA ALA A 425 -19.90 4.61 30.98
C ALA A 425 -20.85 5.41 31.89
N ARG A 426 -21.07 6.70 31.61
CA ARG A 426 -22.00 7.55 32.39
C ARG A 426 -23.48 7.19 32.25
N GLN A 427 -23.82 6.29 31.32
CA GLN A 427 -25.21 5.87 31.08
C GLN A 427 -25.62 4.66 31.92
N TYR A 428 -24.69 4.02 32.64
CA TYR A 428 -25.04 2.92 33.55
C TYR A 428 -25.77 3.45 34.78
N GLU A 429 -26.85 2.78 35.16
CA GLU A 429 -27.57 3.07 36.41
C GLU A 429 -26.71 2.77 37.63
N ASP A 430 -25.95 1.67 37.60
CA ASP A 430 -25.00 1.32 38.64
C ASP A 430 -23.60 1.87 38.31
N ILE A 431 -23.16 2.82 39.13
CA ILE A 431 -21.83 3.44 39.02
C ILE A 431 -20.71 2.39 39.13
N SER A 432 -20.89 1.32 39.90
CA SER A 432 -19.87 0.28 39.97
C SER A 432 -19.69 -0.45 38.64
N LEU A 433 -20.80 -0.79 37.94
CA LEU A 433 -20.74 -1.37 36.60
C LEU A 433 -20.12 -0.41 35.57
N SER A 434 -20.29 0.92 35.74
CA SER A 434 -19.60 1.90 34.88
C SER A 434 -18.06 1.81 35.00
N TYR A 435 -17.52 1.60 36.20
CA TYR A 435 -16.08 1.44 36.41
C TYR A 435 -15.58 0.09 35.91
N LEU A 436 -16.39 -0.97 36.03
CA LEU A 436 -16.08 -2.28 35.45
C LEU A 436 -15.96 -2.20 33.93
N PHE A 437 -16.92 -1.54 33.28
CA PHE A 437 -16.92 -1.27 31.85
C PHE A 437 -15.68 -0.48 31.40
N LEU A 438 -15.32 0.57 32.14
CA LEU A 438 -14.11 1.35 31.87
C LEU A 438 -12.84 0.50 32.01
N ALA A 439 -12.73 -0.32 33.05
CA ALA A 439 -11.58 -1.21 33.25
C ALA A 439 -11.44 -2.21 32.10
N ASN A 440 -12.54 -2.87 31.71
CA ASN A 440 -12.56 -3.82 30.60
C ASN A 440 -12.10 -3.20 29.27
N ASN A 441 -12.67 -2.05 28.90
CA ASN A 441 -12.38 -1.41 27.63
C ASN A 441 -10.96 -0.83 27.57
N VAL A 442 -10.50 -0.18 28.64
CA VAL A 442 -9.14 0.36 28.67
C VAL A 442 -8.10 -0.76 28.71
N ARG A 443 -8.34 -1.85 29.45
CA ARG A 443 -7.48 -3.04 29.43
C ARG A 443 -7.39 -3.65 28.03
N PHE A 444 -8.52 -3.79 27.34
CA PHE A 444 -8.56 -4.26 25.96
C PHE A 444 -7.74 -3.37 25.01
N ILE A 445 -7.91 -2.05 25.09
CA ILE A 445 -7.14 -1.09 24.28
C ILE A 445 -5.64 -1.22 24.57
N ILE A 446 -5.23 -1.31 25.84
CA ILE A 446 -3.82 -1.52 26.22
C ILE A 446 -3.29 -2.81 25.62
N TRP A 447 -4.03 -3.91 25.72
CA TRP A 447 -3.65 -5.19 25.14
C TRP A 447 -3.47 -5.11 23.62
N LYS A 448 -4.40 -4.47 22.91
CA LYS A 448 -4.28 -4.21 21.46
C LYS A 448 -3.06 -3.35 21.10
N VAL A 449 -2.80 -2.29 21.86
CA VAL A 449 -1.61 -1.45 21.66
C VAL A 449 -0.34 -2.26 21.85
N HIS A 450 -0.26 -3.05 22.93
CA HIS A 450 0.93 -3.82 23.26
C HIS A 450 1.20 -4.98 22.30
N SER A 451 0.15 -5.59 21.73
CA SER A 451 0.24 -6.76 20.84
C SER A 451 0.42 -6.44 19.35
N SER A 452 0.42 -5.16 18.97
CA SER A 452 0.49 -4.71 17.57
C SER A 452 1.61 -3.69 17.34
N GLU A 453 1.85 -3.28 16.10
CA GLU A 453 2.82 -2.24 15.73
C GLU A 453 2.55 -0.87 16.41
N LEU A 454 1.37 -0.69 17.04
CA LEU A 454 1.03 0.48 17.85
C LEU A 454 1.99 0.68 19.04
N HIS A 455 2.58 -0.38 19.59
CA HIS A 455 3.52 -0.26 20.71
C HIS A 455 4.76 0.57 20.35
N HIS A 456 5.23 0.47 19.10
CA HIS A 456 6.36 1.26 18.60
C HIS A 456 6.01 2.75 18.48
N LEU A 457 4.74 3.08 18.23
CA LEU A 457 4.28 4.45 18.05
C LEU A 457 3.99 5.14 19.39
N LEU A 458 3.30 4.46 20.32
CA LEU A 458 2.84 5.06 21.58
C LEU A 458 3.84 4.94 22.74
N ARG A 459 4.82 4.03 22.63
CA ARG A 459 5.88 3.76 23.61
C ARG A 459 5.36 3.26 24.98
N GLU A 460 6.28 2.80 25.84
CA GLU A 460 5.95 2.15 27.12
C GLU A 460 5.32 3.10 28.15
N GLU A 461 5.66 4.39 28.09
CA GLU A 461 5.12 5.41 29.00
C GLU A 461 3.59 5.56 28.85
N TRP A 462 3.09 5.52 27.61
CA TRP A 462 1.66 5.56 27.33
C TRP A 462 0.96 4.34 27.93
N ILE A 463 1.55 3.15 27.78
CA ILE A 463 1.03 1.89 28.32
C ILE A 463 1.00 1.96 29.85
N ALA A 464 2.09 2.38 30.50
CA ALA A 464 2.19 2.49 31.95
C ALA A 464 1.14 3.46 32.52
N LYS A 465 0.94 4.63 31.88
CA LYS A 465 -0.07 5.61 32.27
C LYS A 465 -1.49 5.03 32.23
N HIS A 466 -1.83 4.28 31.18
CA HIS A 466 -3.17 3.69 31.05
C HIS A 466 -3.36 2.47 31.96
N LYS A 467 -2.32 1.68 32.23
CA LYS A 467 -2.35 0.62 33.26
C LYS A 467 -2.66 1.20 34.64
N ALA A 468 -2.02 2.31 35.02
CA ALA A 468 -2.32 3.01 36.28
C ALA A 468 -3.80 3.46 36.35
N LYS A 469 -4.35 3.93 35.22
CA LYS A 469 -5.76 4.32 35.13
C LYS A 469 -6.72 3.12 35.28
N VAL A 470 -6.39 1.97 34.70
CA VAL A 470 -7.14 0.73 34.89
C VAL A 470 -7.16 0.34 36.37
N ASN A 471 -6.02 0.38 37.05
CA ASN A 471 -5.96 0.09 38.49
C ASN A 471 -6.82 1.06 39.32
N GLN A 472 -6.86 2.34 38.95
CA GLN A 472 -7.74 3.32 39.58
C GLN A 472 -9.23 2.98 39.37
N TYR A 473 -9.61 2.53 38.17
CA TYR A 473 -10.98 2.09 37.88
C TYR A 473 -11.35 0.84 38.68
N ILE A 474 -10.45 -0.13 38.78
CA ILE A 474 -10.64 -1.35 39.58
C ILE A 474 -10.81 -1.01 41.08
N GLU A 475 -10.04 -0.08 41.63
CA GLU A 475 -10.19 0.33 43.02
C GLU A 475 -11.51 1.08 43.29
N ASN A 476 -11.92 1.95 42.36
CA ASN A 476 -13.22 2.60 42.43
C ASN A 476 -14.37 1.60 42.32
N TYR A 477 -14.24 0.60 41.44
CA TYR A 477 -15.16 -0.52 41.34
C TYR A 477 -15.28 -1.24 42.68
N ARG A 478 -14.16 -1.66 43.29
CA ARG A 478 -14.11 -2.32 44.60
C ARG A 478 -14.88 -1.54 45.66
N ARG A 479 -14.55 -0.25 45.79
CA ARG A 479 -15.13 0.65 46.79
C ARG A 479 -16.64 0.80 46.61
N LEU A 480 -17.14 0.88 45.38
CA LEU A 480 -18.56 1.12 45.12
C LEU A 480 -19.39 -0.17 45.11
N ALA A 481 -18.88 -1.24 44.51
CA ALA A 481 -19.57 -2.53 44.44
C ALA A 481 -19.59 -3.23 45.81
N TRP A 482 -18.47 -3.22 46.53
CA TRP A 482 -18.28 -4.03 47.74
C TRP A 482 -18.10 -3.19 49.01
N GLY A 483 -18.06 -1.86 48.92
CA GLY A 483 -17.83 -0.98 50.08
C GLY A 483 -18.85 -1.16 51.20
N LYS A 484 -20.15 -1.28 50.88
CA LYS A 484 -21.20 -1.55 51.88
C LYS A 484 -21.02 -2.90 52.58
N VAL A 485 -20.59 -3.92 51.83
CA VAL A 485 -20.31 -5.25 52.36
C VAL A 485 -19.11 -5.18 53.30
N ILE A 486 -18.05 -4.49 52.89
CA ILE A 486 -16.85 -4.26 53.70
C ILE A 486 -17.21 -3.51 54.99
N SER A 487 -18.00 -2.43 54.92
CA SER A 487 -18.38 -1.63 56.09
C SER A 487 -19.39 -2.30 57.02
N SER A 488 -20.10 -3.35 56.54
CA SER A 488 -21.02 -4.11 57.38
C SER A 488 -20.31 -5.02 58.38
N LEU A 489 -19.01 -5.27 58.18
CA LEU A 489 -18.19 -6.08 59.08
C LEU A 489 -17.50 -5.18 60.12
N PRO A 490 -17.39 -5.62 61.39
CA PRO A 490 -16.67 -4.87 62.41
C PRO A 490 -15.16 -4.84 62.11
N GLU A 491 -14.50 -3.74 62.48
CA GLU A 491 -13.04 -3.59 62.33
C GLU A 491 -12.26 -4.68 63.07
N ASN A 492 -12.80 -5.17 64.19
CA ASN A 492 -12.30 -6.34 64.90
C ASN A 492 -13.35 -7.48 64.86
N PRO A 493 -13.18 -8.46 63.95
CA PRO A 493 -14.07 -9.62 63.82
C PRO A 493 -14.21 -10.51 65.06
N THR A 494 -13.32 -10.38 66.04
CA THR A 494 -13.26 -11.25 67.23
C THR A 494 -13.65 -10.54 68.53
N ALA A 495 -14.06 -9.27 68.45
CA ALA A 495 -14.48 -8.50 69.61
C ALA A 495 -15.67 -9.18 70.31
N ALA A 496 -15.71 -9.13 71.64
CA ALA A 496 -16.83 -9.67 72.40
C ALA A 496 -18.08 -8.80 72.19
N LEU A 497 -18.98 -9.25 71.33
CA LEU A 497 -20.24 -8.60 71.00
C LEU A 497 -21.41 -9.31 71.69
N SER A 498 -22.45 -8.56 72.05
CA SER A 498 -23.71 -9.11 72.52
C SER A 498 -24.45 -9.88 71.41
N THR A 499 -25.35 -10.79 71.78
CA THR A 499 -26.15 -11.57 70.82
C THR A 499 -26.96 -10.67 69.88
N ALA A 500 -27.44 -9.52 70.36
CA ALA A 500 -28.18 -8.55 69.56
C ALA A 500 -27.30 -7.84 68.52
N GLU A 501 -26.09 -7.41 68.91
CA GLU A 501 -25.13 -6.79 67.99
C GLU A 501 -24.65 -7.77 66.91
N VAL A 502 -24.42 -9.04 67.28
CA VAL A 502 -24.07 -10.10 66.31
C VAL A 502 -25.20 -10.33 65.31
N ALA A 503 -26.46 -10.33 65.77
CA ALA A 503 -27.63 -10.48 64.91
C ALA A 503 -27.74 -9.33 63.89
N GLU A 504 -27.53 -8.09 64.35
CA GLU A 504 -27.56 -6.89 63.52
C GLU A 504 -26.46 -6.91 62.44
N VAL A 505 -25.23 -7.31 62.79
CA VAL A 505 -24.14 -7.46 61.83
C VAL A 505 -24.48 -8.49 60.74
N TYR A 506 -25.05 -9.64 61.11
CA TYR A 506 -25.46 -10.65 60.13
C TYR A 506 -26.57 -10.15 59.20
N GLU A 507 -27.55 -9.42 59.72
CA GLU A 507 -28.63 -8.85 58.90
C GLU A 507 -28.10 -7.80 57.92
N ASN A 508 -27.27 -6.87 58.40
CA ASN A 508 -26.64 -5.83 57.60
C ASN A 508 -25.72 -6.41 56.53
N PHE A 509 -24.91 -7.42 56.87
CA PHE A 509 -24.06 -8.14 55.93
C PHE A 509 -24.89 -8.85 54.87
N ASN A 510 -25.88 -9.65 55.26
CA ASN A 510 -26.72 -10.41 54.34
C ASN A 510 -27.44 -9.48 53.35
N SER A 511 -28.00 -8.37 53.84
CA SER A 511 -28.68 -7.38 53.01
C SER A 511 -27.71 -6.72 52.01
N SER A 512 -26.56 -6.24 52.50
CA SER A 512 -25.54 -5.59 51.68
C SER A 512 -24.94 -6.53 50.63
N PHE A 513 -24.67 -7.79 51.01
CA PHE A 513 -24.13 -8.81 50.12
C PHE A 513 -25.13 -9.18 49.03
N LYS A 514 -26.40 -9.41 49.37
CA LYS A 514 -27.45 -9.71 48.38
C LYS A 514 -27.65 -8.54 47.42
N GLU A 515 -27.63 -7.30 47.91
CA GLU A 515 -27.71 -6.10 47.07
C GLU A 515 -26.53 -6.03 46.08
N ALA A 516 -25.30 -6.17 46.59
CA ALA A 516 -24.08 -6.15 45.79
C ALA A 516 -24.09 -7.28 44.76
N TYR A 517 -24.33 -8.53 45.18
CA TYR A 517 -24.41 -9.68 44.29
C TYR A 517 -25.44 -9.50 43.18
N ARG A 518 -26.66 -9.04 43.51
CA ARG A 518 -27.72 -8.79 42.52
C ARG A 518 -27.29 -7.80 41.44
N LYS A 519 -26.58 -6.74 41.83
CA LYS A 519 -26.08 -5.71 40.92
C LYS A 519 -24.91 -6.21 40.07
N GLN A 520 -23.98 -6.95 40.68
CA GLN A 520 -22.76 -7.41 40.00
C GLN A 520 -22.96 -8.66 39.15
N ARG A 521 -24.05 -9.42 39.35
CA ARG A 521 -24.31 -10.67 38.63
C ARG A 521 -24.41 -10.51 37.12
N SER A 522 -24.85 -9.35 36.64
CA SER A 522 -24.90 -9.07 35.20
C SER A 522 -23.55 -8.60 34.62
N GLY A 523 -22.56 -8.31 35.46
CA GLY A 523 -21.25 -7.86 35.02
C GLY A 523 -20.44 -8.98 34.39
N THR A 524 -19.82 -8.72 33.24
CA THR A 524 -18.93 -9.62 32.51
C THR A 524 -17.51 -9.04 32.50
N VAL A 525 -16.50 -9.89 32.66
CA VAL A 525 -15.08 -9.52 32.45
C VAL A 525 -14.50 -10.47 31.39
N PRO A 526 -14.37 -10.04 30.13
CA PRO A 526 -13.92 -10.92 29.05
C PRO A 526 -12.46 -11.38 29.20
N ASP A 527 -11.58 -10.49 29.64
CA ASP A 527 -10.14 -10.77 29.83
C ASP A 527 -9.92 -11.72 31.03
N PRO A 528 -9.31 -12.90 30.83
CA PRO A 528 -9.12 -13.87 31.91
C PRO A 528 -8.21 -13.39 33.05
N GLU A 529 -7.15 -12.62 32.74
CA GLU A 529 -6.21 -12.12 33.76
C GLU A 529 -6.88 -11.05 34.61
N LEU A 530 -7.53 -10.08 33.97
CA LEU A 530 -8.32 -9.04 34.64
C LEU A 530 -9.47 -9.66 35.44
N ARG A 531 -10.08 -10.75 34.95
CA ARG A 531 -11.13 -11.46 35.69
C ARG A 531 -10.58 -12.02 36.99
N VAL A 532 -9.39 -12.62 36.99
CA VAL A 532 -8.73 -13.11 38.21
C VAL A 532 -8.44 -11.96 39.18
N GLU A 533 -7.93 -10.83 38.68
CA GLU A 533 -7.67 -9.63 39.50
C GLU A 533 -8.96 -9.10 40.15
N ILE A 534 -10.03 -8.95 39.37
CA ILE A 534 -11.34 -8.46 39.85
C ILE A 534 -11.96 -9.46 40.83
N PHE A 535 -11.81 -10.77 40.61
CA PHE A 535 -12.24 -11.79 41.56
C PHE A 535 -11.51 -11.70 42.90
N ALA A 536 -10.19 -11.55 42.89
CA ALA A 536 -9.41 -11.40 44.12
C ALA A 536 -9.87 -10.18 44.93
N ILE A 537 -10.20 -9.10 44.22
CA ILE A 537 -10.68 -7.84 44.79
C ILE A 537 -12.11 -7.96 45.33
N ALA A 538 -13.01 -8.64 44.61
CA ALA A 538 -14.37 -8.92 45.08
C ALA A 538 -14.40 -9.82 46.33
N ARG A 539 -13.29 -10.53 46.62
CA ARG A 539 -13.15 -11.45 47.75
C ARG A 539 -12.30 -10.90 48.91
N THR A 540 -11.80 -9.68 48.83
CA THR A 540 -10.85 -9.14 49.83
C THR A 540 -11.41 -9.12 51.26
N TRP A 541 -12.73 -9.01 51.42
CA TRP A 541 -13.42 -9.00 52.72
C TRP A 541 -13.78 -10.39 53.26
N LEU A 542 -13.65 -11.44 52.44
CA LEU A 542 -14.05 -12.80 52.79
C LEU A 542 -13.28 -13.37 54.01
N PRO A 543 -11.97 -13.11 54.21
CA PRO A 543 -11.27 -13.57 55.41
C PRO A 543 -11.85 -12.97 56.70
N ALA A 544 -12.11 -11.66 56.72
CA ALA A 544 -12.70 -10.97 57.88
C ALA A 544 -14.10 -11.51 58.20
N TYR A 545 -14.91 -11.80 57.17
CA TYR A 545 -16.20 -12.45 57.35
C TYR A 545 -16.07 -13.87 57.92
N ARG A 546 -15.09 -14.65 57.47
CA ARG A 546 -14.85 -16.02 57.97
C ARG A 546 -14.45 -16.01 59.44
N GLU A 547 -13.59 -15.08 59.84
CA GLU A 547 -13.19 -14.89 61.25
C GLU A 547 -14.38 -14.47 62.12
N PHE A 548 -15.16 -13.49 61.67
CA PHE A 548 -16.39 -13.07 62.37
C PHE A 548 -17.37 -14.23 62.52
N TYR A 549 -17.58 -14.98 61.44
CA TYR A 549 -18.47 -16.13 61.43
C TYR A 549 -18.02 -17.18 62.44
N GLN A 550 -16.71 -17.46 62.54
CA GLN A 550 -16.14 -18.44 63.46
C GLN A 550 -16.21 -17.99 64.93
N ALA A 551 -15.89 -16.73 65.21
CA ALA A 551 -15.90 -16.18 66.57
C ALA A 551 -17.30 -16.12 67.20
N HIS A 552 -18.33 -15.92 66.36
CA HIS A 552 -19.72 -15.73 66.80
C HIS A 552 -20.66 -16.88 66.40
N ARG A 553 -20.14 -18.12 66.27
CA ARG A 553 -20.97 -19.33 66.08
C ARG A 553 -21.72 -19.69 67.37
N VAL A 554 -23.00 -19.33 67.47
CA VAL A 554 -23.90 -19.79 68.56
C VAL A 554 -24.49 -21.19 68.21
N PRO A 555 -24.58 -22.15 69.16
CA PRO A 555 -25.12 -23.49 68.90
C PRO A 555 -26.56 -23.50 68.37
N VAL A 556 -26.88 -24.52 67.58
CA VAL A 556 -28.21 -24.76 66.98
C VAL A 556 -29.28 -24.82 68.08
N GLY A 557 -30.22 -23.88 68.08
CA GLY A 557 -31.37 -23.91 69.01
C GLY A 557 -32.04 -22.58 69.35
N GLN A 558 -31.46 -21.42 69.02
CA GLN A 558 -32.07 -20.11 69.27
C GLN A 558 -32.13 -19.25 67.99
N GLU A 559 -33.37 -19.00 67.56
CA GLU A 559 -33.90 -18.03 66.60
C GLU A 559 -33.19 -17.84 65.23
N VAL A 560 -33.87 -18.38 64.20
CA VAL A 560 -34.23 -17.87 62.86
C VAL A 560 -33.48 -16.64 62.30
N ILE A 561 -32.16 -16.56 62.40
CA ILE A 561 -31.38 -15.70 61.50
C ILE A 561 -30.82 -16.59 60.40
N THR A 562 -31.29 -16.39 59.17
CA THR A 562 -30.77 -17.07 57.97
C THR A 562 -29.36 -16.56 57.65
N ARG A 563 -28.37 -17.05 58.40
CA ARG A 563 -26.95 -16.71 58.21
C ARG A 563 -26.46 -17.34 56.91
N LEU A 564 -25.87 -16.54 56.03
CA LEU A 564 -25.09 -17.09 54.92
C LEU A 564 -23.83 -17.76 55.51
N THR A 565 -23.50 -18.98 55.10
CA THR A 565 -22.21 -19.56 55.48
C THR A 565 -21.10 -18.94 54.63
N PRO A 566 -19.83 -18.89 55.10
CA PRO A 566 -18.70 -18.49 54.26
C PRO A 566 -18.62 -19.30 52.96
N GLU A 567 -18.98 -20.58 53.01
CA GLU A 567 -19.04 -21.48 51.86
C GLU A 567 -20.16 -21.08 50.88
N ASP A 568 -21.34 -20.70 51.37
CA ASP A 568 -22.42 -20.18 50.51
C ASP A 568 -21.98 -18.89 49.80
N VAL A 569 -21.37 -17.96 50.53
CA VAL A 569 -20.84 -16.70 49.99
C VAL A 569 -19.82 -16.97 48.89
N GLU A 570 -18.88 -17.88 49.13
CA GLU A 570 -17.84 -18.26 48.18
C GLU A 570 -18.45 -18.89 46.90
N ASN A 571 -19.47 -19.75 47.07
CA ASN A 571 -20.23 -20.30 45.96
C ASN A 571 -20.93 -19.20 45.14
N TYR A 572 -21.59 -18.23 45.78
CA TYR A 572 -22.22 -17.11 45.07
C TYR A 572 -21.19 -16.30 44.28
N LEU A 573 -20.06 -15.95 44.91
CA LEU A 573 -18.99 -15.20 44.24
C LEU A 573 -18.44 -15.95 43.04
N SER A 574 -18.34 -17.29 43.08
CA SER A 574 -17.82 -18.08 41.96
C SER A 574 -18.62 -17.96 40.65
N TYR A 575 -19.85 -17.45 40.67
CA TYR A 575 -20.69 -17.27 39.48
C TYR A 575 -20.60 -15.87 38.85
N LEU A 576 -19.81 -14.94 39.40
CA LEU A 576 -19.72 -13.57 38.88
C LEU A 576 -18.78 -13.46 37.66
N PHE A 577 -18.92 -12.41 36.85
CA PHE A 577 -17.94 -11.99 35.82
C PHE A 577 -17.68 -12.95 34.65
N PHE A 578 -18.42 -14.05 34.54
CA PHE A 578 -18.36 -14.95 33.39
C PHE A 578 -19.29 -14.49 32.27
N PRO A 579 -18.89 -14.62 31.00
CA PRO A 579 -19.79 -14.38 29.87
C PRO A 579 -20.99 -15.32 29.97
N ARG A 580 -22.21 -14.82 29.69
CA ARG A 580 -23.35 -15.71 29.50
C ARG A 580 -23.11 -16.51 28.22
N GLU A 581 -22.86 -17.81 28.35
CA GLU A 581 -22.97 -18.72 27.21
C GLU A 581 -24.43 -18.67 26.70
N GLU A 582 -24.61 -18.47 25.39
CA GLU A 582 -25.86 -18.78 24.70
C GLU A 582 -26.06 -20.30 24.67
N SER A 583 -26.30 -20.91 25.84
CA SER A 583 -26.64 -22.31 25.97
C SER A 583 -27.99 -22.44 26.67
N ASN A 584 -28.99 -22.83 25.88
CA ASN A 584 -30.39 -23.11 26.24
C ASN A 584 -30.56 -24.30 27.21
N SER A 585 -29.75 -24.38 28.25
CA SER A 585 -29.85 -25.41 29.27
C SER A 585 -29.14 -24.99 30.55
N LEU A 586 -29.73 -24.05 31.28
CA LEU A 586 -29.59 -24.00 32.73
C LEU A 586 -30.87 -24.60 33.34
N PRO A 587 -30.77 -25.59 34.24
CA PRO A 587 -31.94 -26.18 34.87
C PRO A 587 -32.67 -25.10 35.69
N ASN A 588 -34.00 -25.10 35.60
CA ASN A 588 -34.91 -24.31 36.42
C ASN A 588 -34.38 -24.15 37.86
N GLN A 589 -33.80 -22.99 38.17
CA GLN A 589 -33.58 -22.58 39.54
C GLN A 589 -34.52 -21.42 39.82
N GLN A 590 -35.62 -21.78 40.48
CA GLN A 590 -36.48 -20.86 41.22
C GLN A 590 -35.61 -19.91 42.06
N ASN A 591 -36.07 -18.67 42.15
CA ASN A 591 -35.53 -17.61 42.98
C ASN A 591 -34.96 -18.15 44.32
N PRO A 592 -33.62 -18.15 44.54
CA PRO A 592 -33.01 -18.79 45.70
C PRO A 592 -33.14 -17.96 47.00
N PHE A 593 -33.99 -16.92 46.99
CA PHE A 593 -34.26 -16.05 48.13
C PHE A 593 -35.72 -16.12 48.58
N ARG A 594 -36.36 -17.28 48.46
CA ARG A 594 -37.65 -17.54 49.10
C ARG A 594 -37.49 -18.43 50.31
#